data_AF-A0ABD1L2S2-F1
#
_entry.id   AF-A0ABD1L2S2-F1
#
_cell.length_a   1.000
_cell.length_b   1.000
_cell.length_c   1.000
_cell.angle_alpha   90.00
_cell.angle_beta   90.00
_cell.angle_gamma   90.00
#
_symmetry.space_group_name_H-M   'P 1'
#
loop_
_entity.id
_entity.type
_entity.pdbx_description
1 polymer ?
#
loop_
_entity_poly.entity_id
_entity_poly.type
_entity_poly.pdbx_seq_one_letter_code
_entity_poly.pdbx_strand_id
1 'polypeptide(L)'
;MESESSRKSKRVFDSEGASMMVKELRVAYDSGKTRSYEWRTSQLKALLRLTQEKEKEIAQALHSDLSKSETEAFVQEIKDIGEPETFQHLSFFYLNYT
;
A
#
# COMPACT_ATOMS: atom_id res chain seq x y z
N MET A 1 15.27 19.08 -34.37
CA MET A 1 15.42 19.61 -33.00
C MET A 1 14.71 18.63 -32.07
N GLU A 2 15.53 17.97 -31.25
CA GLU A 2 15.28 17.12 -30.06
C GLU A 2 13.88 16.52 -29.86
N SER A 3 13.70 15.23 -29.59
CA SER A 3 14.60 14.08 -29.51
C SER A 3 13.70 12.85 -29.33
N GLU A 4 13.89 11.79 -30.12
CA GLU A 4 13.29 10.47 -29.90
C GLU A 4 13.93 9.73 -28.69
N SER A 5 14.59 10.47 -27.80
CA SER A 5 15.38 9.94 -26.69
C SER A 5 14.58 10.01 -25.39
N SER A 6 13.70 9.03 -25.19
CA SER A 6 13.42 8.37 -23.90
C SER A 6 12.04 7.70 -23.88
N ARG A 7 11.75 6.81 -24.83
CA ARG A 7 10.95 5.63 -24.47
C ARG A 7 11.86 4.76 -23.60
N LYS A 8 12.06 5.13 -22.33
CA LYS A 8 12.62 4.20 -21.34
C LYS A 8 11.72 2.98 -21.42
N SER A 9 12.25 1.87 -21.96
CA SER A 9 11.56 0.59 -22.00
C SER A 9 11.01 0.34 -20.60
N LYS A 10 9.69 0.45 -20.46
CA LYS A 10 9.01 0.29 -19.19
C LYS A 10 9.29 -1.15 -18.80
N ARG A 11 10.15 -1.37 -17.80
CA ARG A 11 10.41 -2.74 -17.32
C ARG A 11 9.06 -3.28 -16.86
N VAL A 12 8.50 -4.18 -17.64
CA VAL A 12 7.27 -4.89 -17.27
C VAL A 12 7.67 -5.86 -16.17
N PHE A 13 6.90 -5.90 -15.09
CA PHE A 13 7.09 -6.88 -14.04
C PHE A 13 6.86 -8.28 -14.64
N ASP A 14 7.91 -9.07 -14.76
CA ASP A 14 7.92 -10.38 -15.40
C ASP A 14 8.01 -11.52 -14.37
N SER A 15 7.98 -12.76 -14.86
CA SER A 15 8.00 -13.95 -13.99
C SER A 15 9.29 -14.07 -13.18
N GLU A 16 10.43 -13.69 -13.76
CA GLU A 16 11.72 -13.76 -13.07
C GLU A 16 11.80 -12.70 -11.96
N GLY A 17 11.40 -11.46 -12.26
CA GLY A 17 11.30 -10.39 -11.28
C GLY A 17 10.33 -10.74 -10.14
N ALA A 18 9.21 -11.38 -10.45
CA ALA A 18 8.27 -11.86 -9.43
C ALA A 18 8.87 -12.95 -8.55
N SER A 19 9.58 -13.93 -9.14
CA SER A 19 10.25 -15.01 -8.41
C SER A 19 11.30 -14.47 -7.44
N MET A 20 12.13 -13.51 -7.90
CA MET A 20 13.13 -12.84 -7.06
C MET A 20 12.49 -12.08 -5.89
N MET A 21 11.44 -11.31 -6.15
CA MET A 21 10.71 -10.57 -5.11
C MET A 21 10.13 -11.52 -4.05
N VAL A 22 9.49 -12.62 -4.46
CA VAL A 22 8.91 -13.59 -3.52
C VAL A 22 9.99 -14.25 -2.67
N LYS A 23 11.16 -14.54 -3.25
CA LYS A 23 12.31 -15.08 -2.50
C LYS A 23 12.77 -14.13 -1.40
N GLU A 24 12.90 -12.83 -1.71
CA GLU A 24 13.29 -11.81 -0.72
C GLU A 24 12.23 -11.65 0.39
N LEU A 25 10.95 -11.62 0.03
CA LEU A 25 9.85 -11.55 0.99
C LEU A 25 9.82 -12.77 1.92
N ARG A 26 10.14 -13.96 1.39
CA ARG A 26 10.23 -15.19 2.20
C ARG A 26 11.34 -15.08 3.24
N VAL A 27 12.52 -14.60 2.85
CA VAL A 27 13.64 -14.37 3.78
C VAL A 27 13.24 -13.38 4.88
N ALA A 28 12.57 -12.28 4.53
CA ALA A 28 12.11 -11.30 5.51
C ALA A 28 11.08 -11.89 6.49
N TYR A 29 10.17 -12.73 6.02
CA TYR A 29 9.20 -13.42 6.87
C TYR A 29 9.88 -14.44 7.80
N ASP A 30 10.74 -15.31 7.25
CA ASP A 30 11.42 -16.38 7.98
C ASP A 30 12.38 -15.85 9.05
N SER A 31 12.91 -14.63 8.86
CA SER A 31 13.69 -13.91 9.88
C SER A 31 12.89 -13.55 11.14
N GLY A 32 11.56 -13.68 11.11
CA GLY A 32 10.68 -13.30 12.22
C GLY A 32 10.42 -11.79 12.33
N LYS A 33 11.00 -10.96 11.46
CA LYS A 33 10.83 -9.49 11.44
C LYS A 33 9.36 -9.05 11.46
N THR A 34 8.47 -9.79 10.81
CA THR A 34 7.04 -9.48 10.70
C THR A 34 6.21 -9.88 11.93
N ARG A 35 6.82 -10.57 12.92
CA ARG A 35 6.13 -11.09 14.09
C ARG A 35 5.92 -10.07 15.21
N SER A 36 6.77 -9.05 15.31
CA SER A 36 6.64 -8.08 16.40
C SER A 36 5.41 -7.20 16.20
N TYR A 37 4.76 -6.86 17.32
CA TYR A 37 3.60 -5.99 17.32
C TYR A 37 3.96 -4.58 16.86
N GLU A 38 5.14 -4.10 17.27
CA GLU A 38 5.69 -2.80 16.91
C GLU A 38 5.88 -2.71 15.40
N TRP A 39 6.41 -3.75 14.77
CA TRP A 39 6.60 -3.79 13.32
C TRP A 39 5.27 -3.78 12.59
N ARG A 40 4.31 -4.62 12.99
CA ARG A 40 2.96 -4.65 12.38
C ARG A 40 2.28 -3.29 12.49
N THR A 41 2.29 -2.72 13.69
CA THR A 41 1.72 -1.39 13.96
C THR A 41 2.41 -0.30 13.15
N SER A 42 3.75 -0.35 13.00
CA SER A 42 4.47 0.64 12.19
C SER A 42 4.13 0.54 10.71
N GLN A 43 3.98 -0.67 10.17
CA GLN A 43 3.58 -0.87 8.76
C GLN A 43 2.16 -0.38 8.51
N LEU A 44 1.23 -0.71 9.41
CA LEU A 44 -0.15 -0.25 9.33
C LEU A 44 -0.26 1.28 9.35
N LYS A 45 0.46 1.94 10.25
CA LYS A 45 0.55 3.42 10.28
C LYS A 45 1.17 3.98 9.00
N ALA A 46 2.11 3.27 8.38
CA ALA A 46 2.70 3.71 7.11
C ALA A 46 1.70 3.60 5.95
N LEU A 47 0.87 2.55 5.91
CA LEU A 47 -0.21 2.42 4.92
C LEU A 47 -1.26 3.52 5.07
N LEU A 48 -1.67 3.83 6.31
CA LEU A 48 -2.57 4.94 6.58
C LEU A 48 -2.01 6.27 6.05
N ARG A 49 -0.74 6.58 6.37
CA ARG A 49 -0.09 7.79 5.86
C ARG A 49 -0.01 7.80 4.34
N LEU A 50 0.32 6.67 3.72
CA LEU A 50 0.35 6.57 2.25
C LEU A 50 -1.00 6.95 1.65
N THR A 51 -2.11 6.42 2.19
CA THR A 51 -3.44 6.72 1.67
C THR A 51 -3.85 8.18 1.85
N GLN A 52 -3.45 8.81 2.96
CA GLN A 52 -3.72 10.23 3.22
C GLN A 52 -2.85 11.15 2.35
N GLU A 53 -1.55 10.86 2.26
CA GLU A 53 -0.60 11.66 1.49
C GLU A 53 -0.85 11.55 -0.02
N LYS A 54 -1.34 10.40 -0.48
CA LYS A 54 -1.54 10.08 -1.91
C LYS A 54 -3.00 10.05 -2.34
N GLU A 55 -3.92 10.56 -1.53
CA GLU A 55 -5.37 10.55 -1.80
C GLU A 55 -5.70 11.05 -3.21
N LYS A 56 -5.16 12.21 -3.61
CA LYS A 56 -5.40 12.80 -4.94
C LYS A 56 -4.83 11.95 -6.08
N GLU A 57 -3.65 11.38 -5.88
CA GLU A 57 -3.01 10.53 -6.88
C GLU A 57 -3.81 9.24 -7.08
N ILE A 58 -4.35 8.68 -5.99
CA ILE A 58 -5.24 7.52 -6.00
C ILE A 58 -6.55 7.85 -6.71
N ALA A 59 -7.20 8.98 -6.37
CA ALA A 59 -8.43 9.42 -7.01
C ALA A 59 -8.25 9.68 -8.52
N GLN A 60 -7.12 10.27 -8.92
CA GLN A 60 -6.79 10.49 -10.33
C GLN A 60 -6.55 9.18 -11.09
N ALA A 61 -5.87 8.21 -10.48
CA ALA A 61 -5.70 6.89 -11.08
C ALA A 61 -7.05 6.19 -11.25
N LEU A 62 -7.91 6.21 -10.22
CA LEU A 62 -9.26 5.66 -10.29
C LEU A 62 -10.13 6.36 -11.34
N HIS A 63 -9.99 7.67 -11.51
CA HIS A 63 -10.67 8.39 -12.58
C HIS A 63 -10.15 7.98 -13.96
N SER A 64 -8.83 7.86 -14.13
CA SER A 64 -8.23 7.44 -15.40
C SER A 64 -8.64 6.02 -15.80
N ASP A 65 -8.66 5.10 -14.84
CA ASP A 65 -8.89 3.67 -15.10
C ASP A 65 -10.38 3.32 -15.14
N LEU A 66 -11.19 3.95 -14.29
CA LEU A 66 -12.58 3.57 -14.04
C LEU A 66 -13.58 4.73 -14.24
N SER A 67 -13.12 5.93 -14.57
CA SER A 67 -13.95 7.15 -14.66
C SER A 67 -14.73 7.49 -13.39
N LYS A 68 -14.31 6.98 -12.22
CA LYS A 68 -14.90 7.35 -10.92
C LYS A 68 -14.72 8.85 -10.67
N SER A 69 -15.72 9.48 -10.05
CA SER A 69 -15.56 10.85 -9.53
C SER A 69 -14.68 10.85 -8.28
N GLU A 70 -14.05 11.98 -7.95
CA GLU A 70 -13.24 12.13 -6.74
C GLU A 70 -14.04 11.77 -5.48
N THR A 71 -15.30 12.22 -5.39
CA THR A 71 -16.18 11.91 -4.26
C THR A 71 -16.49 10.43 -4.14
N GLU A 72 -16.74 9.75 -5.26
CA GLU A 72 -17.00 8.30 -5.26
C GLU A 72 -15.75 7.52 -4.86
N ALA A 73 -14.59 7.87 -5.41
CA ALA A 73 -13.29 7.28 -5.05
C ALA A 73 -13.01 7.46 -3.55
N PHE A 74 -13.26 8.66 -3.01
CA PHE A 74 -13.06 8.93 -1.59
C PHE A 74 -13.96 8.06 -0.71
N VAL A 75 -15.27 8.05 -0.98
CA VAL A 75 -16.24 7.34 -0.14
C VAL A 75 -16.05 5.82 -0.18
N GLN A 76 -15.72 5.25 -1.34
CA GLN A 76 -15.67 3.80 -1.50
C GLN A 76 -14.29 3.18 -1.22
N GLU A 77 -13.19 3.89 -1.48
CA GLU A 77 -11.84 3.30 -1.50
C GLU A 77 -10.91 3.89 -0.44
N ILE A 78 -11.13 5.16 -0.02
CA ILE A 78 -10.15 5.91 0.80
C ILE A 78 -10.64 6.10 2.23
N LYS A 79 -11.90 6.48 2.42
CA LYS A 79 -12.47 6.88 3.71
C LYS A 79 -12.26 5.83 4.81
N ASP A 80 -12.56 4.57 4.53
CA ASP A 80 -12.55 3.50 5.54
C ASP A 80 -11.13 3.19 6.07
N ILE A 81 -10.09 3.52 5.30
CA ILE A 81 -8.69 3.34 5.72
C ILE A 81 -8.29 4.47 6.70
N GLY A 82 -8.86 5.66 6.54
CA GLY A 82 -8.51 6.87 7.27
C GLY A 82 -9.00 6.94 8.71
N GLU A 83 -9.97 6.12 9.10
CA GLU A 83 -10.63 6.21 10.40
C GLU A 83 -9.74 5.63 11.52
N PRO A 84 -9.28 6.46 12.48
CA PRO A 84 -8.33 6.05 13.52
C PRO A 84 -8.88 4.99 14.50
N GLU A 85 -10.20 4.84 14.55
CA GLU A 85 -10.91 3.90 15.43
C GLU A 85 -10.65 2.43 15.04
N THR A 86 -10.38 2.16 13.76
CA THR A 86 -10.03 0.82 13.26
C THR A 86 -8.74 0.28 13.90
N PHE A 87 -7.79 1.16 14.24
CA PHE A 87 -6.54 0.78 14.89
C PHE A 87 -6.67 0.59 16.40
N GLN A 88 -7.61 1.28 17.06
CA GLN A 88 -7.82 1.13 18.50
C GLN A 88 -8.34 -0.27 18.86
N HIS A 89 -9.23 -0.83 18.05
CA HIS A 89 -9.73 -2.19 18.22
C HIS A 89 -8.63 -3.26 18.09
N LEU A 90 -7.69 -3.09 17.14
CA LEU A 90 -6.56 -4.01 16.96
C LEU A 90 -5.60 -3.98 18.16
N SER A 91 -5.35 -2.81 18.74
CA SER A 91 -4.56 -2.68 19.97
C SER A 91 -5.23 -3.33 21.17
N PHE A 92 -6.56 -3.19 21.30
CA PHE A 92 -7.30 -3.76 22.41
C PHE A 92 -7.35 -5.29 22.36
N PHE A 93 -7.48 -5.88 21.16
CA PHE A 93 -7.51 -7.33 20.99
C PHE A 93 -6.14 -7.98 21.26
N TYR A 94 -5.04 -7.35 20.82
CA TYR A 94 -3.68 -7.90 21.03
C TYR A 94 -3.16 -7.77 22.46
N LEU A 95 -3.52 -6.71 23.20
CA LEU A 95 -3.03 -6.51 24.57
C LEU A 95 -3.80 -7.32 25.63
N ASN A 96 -4.97 -7.85 25.30
CA ASN A 96 -5.85 -8.54 26.26
C ASN A 96 -6.08 -10.04 25.98
N TYR A 97 -5.60 -10.58 24.85
CA TYR A 97 -5.89 -11.98 24.44
C TYR A 97 -4.68 -12.79 23.94
N THR A 98 -3.45 -12.36 24.25
CA THR A 98 -2.24 -13.20 24.16
C THR A 98 -1.41 -13.05 25.41
#